data_AF-A0A1B1B4A9-F1
#
_entry.id   AF-A0A1B1B4A9-F1
#
_cell.length_a   1.000
_cell.length_b   1.000
_cell.length_c   1.000
_cell.angle_alpha   90.00
_cell.angle_beta   90.00
_cell.angle_gamma   90.00
#
_symmetry.space_group_name_H-M   'P 1'
#
loop_
_entity.id
_entity.type
_entity.pdbx_description
1 polymer ?
#
loop_
_entity_poly.entity_id
_entity_poly.type
_entity_poly.pdbx_seq_one_letter_code
_entity_poly.pdbx_strand_id
1 'polypeptide(L)'
;MPTGDCFCGCGEEAEIGRWFVLGHDITAAAALRALQGMKLPQRLVTAGFGPGRSVVQAAVEEAGWVRCAGCSYAGTPANLAAHTRAGSCTADAPADEQQPPARPDSQSAVPEPAGPAGRTRSGRAAASSAAPVPAESGAARGRLLPGADAPSWEKVPLHLRQQLRGAAYQLVTPVQGPLKKPENRRLLSAVRAAGRMRMTGAQWLLLLTAPREAFGSPRSQRARALYEALEHVAAEHTEHTESDAGREAADHQGEAAAG
;
A
#
# COMPACT_ATOMS: atom_id res chain seq x y z
N MET A 1 -3.85 20.00 -34.84
CA MET A 1 -3.40 21.32 -34.37
C MET A 1 -4.03 21.51 -33.00
N PRO A 2 -3.26 21.81 -31.93
CA PRO A 2 -3.83 22.02 -30.59
C PRO A 2 -4.76 23.23 -30.60
N THR A 3 -6.00 23.04 -30.12
CA THR A 3 -7.10 24.03 -30.27
C THR A 3 -7.21 24.99 -29.09
N GLY A 4 -6.41 24.81 -28.04
CA GLY A 4 -6.57 25.50 -26.75
C GLY A 4 -7.35 24.68 -25.73
N ASP A 5 -8.03 23.60 -26.13
CA ASP A 5 -8.76 22.73 -25.21
C ASP A 5 -8.00 21.45 -24.89
N CYS A 6 -8.20 20.93 -23.68
CA CYS A 6 -7.61 19.67 -23.25
C CYS A 6 -8.25 18.47 -23.98
N PHE A 7 -7.42 17.74 -24.74
CA PHE A 7 -7.85 16.57 -25.51
C PHE A 7 -8.29 15.36 -24.68
N CYS A 8 -8.15 15.39 -23.34
CA CYS A 8 -8.74 14.34 -22.51
C CYS A 8 -10.27 14.47 -22.40
N GLY A 9 -10.85 15.59 -22.86
CA GLY A 9 -12.29 15.83 -22.85
C GLY A 9 -12.83 16.40 -21.53
N CYS A 10 -11.96 16.86 -20.63
CA CYS A 10 -12.40 17.48 -19.37
C CYS A 10 -12.97 18.90 -19.53
N GLY A 11 -12.78 19.54 -20.68
CA GLY A 11 -13.22 20.91 -20.95
C GLY A 11 -12.31 22.00 -20.34
N GLU A 12 -11.16 21.64 -19.76
CA GLU A 12 -10.16 22.62 -19.34
C GLU A 12 -9.33 23.13 -20.51
N GLU A 13 -8.84 24.36 -20.39
CA GLU A 13 -7.96 24.99 -21.38
C GLU A 13 -6.53 24.45 -21.25
N ALA A 14 -5.98 23.92 -22.35
CA ALA A 14 -4.59 23.53 -22.46
C ALA A 14 -3.74 24.73 -22.92
N GLU A 15 -2.53 24.88 -22.38
CA GLU A 15 -1.58 25.91 -22.81
C GLU A 15 -1.40 25.91 -24.35
N ILE A 16 -1.27 27.10 -24.95
CA ILE A 16 -1.07 27.26 -26.39
C ILE A 16 0.09 26.37 -26.87
N GLY A 17 -0.20 25.53 -27.87
CA GLY A 17 0.76 24.57 -28.42
C GLY A 17 0.80 23.21 -27.72
N ARG A 18 0.04 23.01 -26.63
CA ARG A 18 -0.12 21.72 -25.98
C ARG A 18 -1.47 21.08 -26.29
N TRP A 19 -1.47 19.75 -26.26
CA TRP A 19 -2.69 18.94 -26.42
C TRP A 19 -3.39 18.65 -25.09
N PHE A 20 -2.65 18.68 -23.98
CA PHE A 20 -3.14 18.28 -22.67
C PHE A 20 -2.73 19.31 -21.60
N VAL A 21 -3.62 19.52 -20.63
CA VAL A 21 -3.25 20.06 -19.32
C VAL A 21 -2.23 19.13 -18.68
N LEU A 22 -1.34 19.68 -17.84
CA LEU A 22 -0.24 18.92 -17.24
C LEU A 22 -0.77 17.69 -16.47
N GLY A 23 -0.37 16.49 -16.91
CA GLY A 23 -0.75 15.21 -16.31
C GLY A 23 -2.01 14.58 -16.89
N HIS A 24 -2.77 15.28 -17.73
CA HIS A 24 -4.01 14.76 -18.33
C HIS A 24 -3.76 13.81 -19.51
N ASP A 25 -2.55 13.80 -20.06
CA ASP A 25 -2.10 12.81 -21.05
C ASP A 25 -2.16 11.37 -20.49
N ILE A 26 -1.82 11.19 -19.20
CA ILE A 26 -1.91 9.91 -18.51
C ILE A 26 -3.37 9.46 -18.40
N THR A 27 -4.27 10.37 -18.02
CA THR A 27 -5.71 10.12 -17.92
C THR A 27 -6.31 9.77 -19.28
N ALA A 28 -6.01 10.56 -20.32
CA ALA A 28 -6.46 10.30 -21.69
C ALA A 28 -5.96 8.92 -22.19
N ALA A 29 -4.68 8.61 -21.96
CA ALA A 29 -4.11 7.32 -22.32
C ALA A 29 -4.73 6.15 -21.54
N ALA A 30 -5.15 6.36 -20.28
CA ALA A 30 -5.86 5.36 -19.49
C ALA A 30 -7.29 5.14 -19.98
N ALA A 31 -8.02 6.22 -20.29
CA ALA A 31 -9.36 6.15 -20.86
C ALA A 31 -9.35 5.45 -22.22
N LEU A 32 -8.42 5.81 -23.11
CA LEU A 32 -8.27 5.15 -24.41
C LEU A 32 -7.99 3.65 -24.26
N ARG A 33 -7.16 3.27 -23.28
CA ARG A 33 -6.92 1.84 -22.95
C ARG A 33 -8.19 1.12 -22.52
N ALA A 34 -9.02 1.76 -21.70
CA ALA A 34 -10.29 1.18 -21.26
C ALA A 34 -11.24 0.96 -22.43
N LEU A 35 -11.35 1.93 -23.35
CA LEU A 35 -12.17 1.81 -24.56
C LEU A 35 -11.68 0.72 -25.52
N GLN A 36 -10.36 0.52 -25.62
CA GLN A 36 -9.78 -0.53 -26.46
C GLN A 36 -9.96 -1.94 -25.89
N GLY A 37 -10.40 -2.10 -24.64
CA GLY A 37 -10.67 -3.39 -24.00
C GLY A 37 -9.45 -4.31 -23.79
N MET A 38 -8.26 -3.93 -24.26
CA MET A 38 -7.05 -4.73 -24.14
C MET A 38 -6.29 -4.40 -22.85
N LYS A 39 -6.02 -5.43 -22.04
CA LYS A 39 -5.16 -5.31 -20.86
C LYS A 39 -3.72 -5.06 -21.29
N LEU A 40 -2.94 -4.37 -20.46
CA LEU A 40 -1.53 -4.02 -20.75
C LEU A 40 -0.68 -5.24 -21.20
N PRO A 41 -0.74 -6.42 -20.54
CA PRO A 41 0.03 -7.58 -20.99
C PRO A 41 -0.32 -8.02 -22.41
N GLN A 42 -1.61 -8.00 -22.77
CA GLN A 42 -2.06 -8.35 -24.13
C GLN A 42 -1.48 -7.38 -25.17
N ARG A 43 -1.50 -6.07 -24.87
CA ARG A 43 -0.93 -5.05 -25.76
C ARG A 43 0.57 -5.23 -25.98
N LEU A 44 1.31 -5.56 -24.92
CA LEU A 44 2.74 -5.85 -25.02
C LEU A 44 3.00 -7.05 -25.94
N VAL A 45 2.27 -8.14 -25.73
CA VAL A 45 2.38 -9.35 -26.58
C VAL A 45 2.00 -9.05 -28.03
N THR A 46 0.90 -8.33 -28.27
CA THR A 46 0.49 -7.93 -29.63
C THR A 46 1.53 -7.04 -30.32
N ALA A 47 2.24 -6.20 -29.57
CA ALA A 47 3.35 -5.39 -30.08
C ALA A 47 4.68 -6.17 -30.21
N GLY A 48 4.68 -7.47 -29.90
CA GLY A 48 5.84 -8.35 -29.99
C GLY A 48 6.81 -8.23 -28.81
N PHE A 49 6.38 -7.68 -27.69
CA PHE A 49 7.17 -7.61 -26.45
C PHE A 49 6.86 -8.77 -25.51
N GLY A 50 7.86 -9.21 -24.76
CA GLY A 50 7.76 -10.31 -23.81
C GLY A 50 9.08 -10.57 -23.10
N PRO A 51 9.22 -11.69 -22.38
CA PRO A 51 10.47 -12.03 -21.67
C PRO A 51 11.71 -12.04 -22.56
N GLY A 52 11.58 -12.41 -23.83
CA GLY A 52 12.67 -12.41 -24.82
C GLY A 52 12.88 -11.08 -25.56
N ARG A 53 11.96 -10.11 -25.44
CA ARG A 53 12.06 -8.79 -26.09
C ARG A 53 11.51 -7.71 -25.15
N SER A 54 12.43 -7.05 -24.45
CA SER A 54 12.10 -6.04 -23.44
C SER A 54 11.56 -4.75 -24.08
N VAL A 55 10.36 -4.34 -23.67
CA VAL A 55 9.78 -3.04 -24.06
C VAL A 55 10.60 -1.86 -23.56
N VAL A 56 11.23 -1.99 -22.39
CA VAL A 56 12.07 -0.92 -21.83
C VAL A 56 13.37 -0.79 -22.62
N GLN A 57 13.97 -1.92 -23.02
CA GLN A 57 15.18 -1.89 -23.84
C GLN A 57 14.89 -1.27 -25.21
N ALA A 58 13.81 -1.70 -25.87
CA ALA A 58 13.38 -1.12 -27.14
C ALA A 58 13.09 0.39 -27.02
N ALA A 59 12.49 0.84 -25.91
CA ALA A 59 12.28 2.28 -25.70
C ALA A 59 13.60 3.06 -25.59
N VAL A 60 14.65 2.47 -25.00
CA VAL A 60 15.98 3.08 -24.89
C VAL A 60 16.68 3.11 -26.24
N GLU A 61 16.64 2.02 -26.99
CA GLU A 61 17.32 1.88 -28.27
C GLU A 61 16.62 2.65 -29.40
N GLU A 62 15.29 2.66 -29.41
CA GLU A 62 14.50 3.11 -30.56
C GLU A 62 13.71 4.39 -30.28
N ALA A 63 13.33 4.67 -29.03
CA ALA A 63 12.40 5.75 -28.68
C ALA A 63 13.05 6.89 -27.85
N GLY A 64 14.37 6.93 -27.79
CA GLY A 64 15.13 8.01 -27.13
C GLY A 64 14.99 8.03 -25.61
N TRP A 65 14.57 6.92 -25.00
CA TRP A 65 14.69 6.79 -23.54
C TRP A 65 16.15 6.66 -23.14
N VAL A 66 16.46 7.12 -21.94
CA VAL A 66 17.79 7.08 -21.37
C VAL A 66 17.76 6.32 -20.04
N ARG A 67 18.82 5.58 -19.77
CA ARG A 67 19.01 4.88 -18.49
C ARG A 67 19.72 5.78 -17.49
N CYS A 68 19.36 5.64 -16.22
CA CYS A 68 20.12 6.24 -15.14
C CYS A 68 21.48 5.55 -15.00
N ALA A 69 22.54 6.33 -14.81
CA ALA A 69 23.87 5.78 -14.56
C ALA A 69 23.99 5.12 -13.18
N GLY A 70 23.18 5.53 -12.21
CA GLY A 70 23.27 5.08 -10.81
C GLY A 70 22.25 4.00 -10.41
N CYS A 71 21.30 3.63 -11.25
CA CYS A 71 20.32 2.58 -10.94
C CYS A 71 19.64 2.01 -12.20
N SER A 72 18.73 1.06 -12.03
CA SER A 72 18.00 0.41 -13.12
C SER A 72 16.87 1.26 -13.74
N TYR A 73 16.72 2.53 -13.36
CA TYR A 73 15.67 3.41 -13.88
C TYR A 73 15.93 3.76 -15.36
N ALA A 74 14.88 3.74 -16.17
CA ALA A 74 14.88 4.20 -17.56
C ALA A 74 13.64 5.04 -17.82
N GLY A 75 13.79 6.12 -18.58
CA GLY A 75 12.71 7.04 -18.89
C GLY A 75 13.09 8.05 -19.96
N THR A 76 12.17 8.95 -20.27
CA THR A 76 12.49 10.13 -21.10
C THR A 76 13.58 10.97 -20.42
N PRO A 77 14.37 11.77 -21.18
CA PRO A 77 15.39 12.65 -20.60
C PRO A 77 14.87 13.57 -19.48
N ALA A 78 13.65 14.10 -19.64
CA ALA A 78 13.00 14.95 -18.63
C ALA A 78 12.70 14.18 -17.33
N ASN A 79 12.18 12.95 -17.44
CA ASN A 79 11.90 12.10 -16.28
C ASN A 79 13.18 11.65 -15.59
N LEU A 80 14.23 11.33 -16.36
CA LEU A 80 15.54 11.00 -15.78
C LEU A 80 16.12 12.19 -15.02
N ALA A 81 16.05 13.40 -15.57
CA ALA A 81 16.51 14.59 -14.87
C ALA A 81 15.75 14.85 -13.56
N ALA A 82 14.43 14.61 -13.55
CA ALA A 82 13.63 14.68 -12.33
C ALA A 82 14.01 13.60 -11.31
N HIS A 83 14.21 12.36 -11.77
CA HIS A 83 14.66 11.23 -10.95
C HIS A 83 16.00 11.51 -10.24
N THR A 84 16.97 12.07 -10.98
CA THR A 84 18.28 12.45 -10.43
C THR A 84 18.17 13.61 -9.43
N ARG A 85 17.42 14.67 -9.74
CA ARG A 85 17.22 15.81 -8.82
C ARG A 85 16.55 15.40 -7.51
N ALA A 86 15.66 14.42 -7.55
CA ALA A 86 14.97 13.92 -6.36
C ALA A 86 15.90 13.15 -5.41
N GLY A 87 17.16 12.88 -5.79
CA GLY A 87 18.09 12.09 -4.99
C GLY A 87 17.68 10.62 -4.83
N SER A 88 16.81 10.13 -5.72
CA SER A 88 16.34 8.73 -5.69
C SER A 88 17.33 7.74 -6.33
N CYS A 89 18.51 8.22 -6.75
CA CYS A 89 19.63 7.41 -7.21
C CYS A 89 20.65 7.30 -6.08
N THR A 90 20.83 6.12 -5.49
CA THR A 90 22.06 5.80 -4.75
C THR A 90 23.01 5.16 -5.76
N ALA A 91 23.89 5.96 -6.36
CA ALA A 91 25.01 5.41 -7.10
C ALA A 91 25.97 4.81 -6.07
N ASP A 92 25.86 3.50 -5.81
CA ASP A 92 26.92 2.63 -5.29
C ASP A 92 26.39 1.19 -5.15
N ALA A 93 26.39 0.45 -6.26
CA ALA A 93 26.68 -0.98 -6.27
C ALA A 93 27.03 -1.37 -7.72
N PRO A 94 28.26 -1.84 -8.00
CA PRO A 94 28.55 -2.41 -9.30
C PRO A 94 27.70 -3.68 -9.48
N ALA A 95 27.13 -3.80 -10.67
CA ALA A 95 26.49 -5.01 -11.13
C ALA A 95 27.56 -6.10 -11.25
N ASP A 96 27.53 -7.10 -10.38
CA ASP A 96 28.17 -8.37 -10.68
C ASP A 96 27.38 -9.56 -10.10
N GLU A 97 27.50 -10.66 -10.83
CA GLU A 97 26.98 -12.01 -10.56
C GLU A 97 25.48 -12.28 -10.71
N GLN A 98 25.15 -12.68 -11.95
CA GLN A 98 24.22 -13.77 -12.24
C GLN A 98 24.51 -14.98 -11.33
N GLN A 99 23.69 -15.17 -10.31
CA GLN A 99 23.73 -16.34 -9.45
C GLN A 99 22.89 -17.48 -10.06
N PRO A 100 23.49 -18.61 -10.50
CA PRO A 100 22.74 -19.79 -10.89
C PRO A 100 22.15 -20.51 -9.65
N PRO A 101 21.07 -21.30 -9.80
CA PRO A 101 20.36 -21.88 -8.67
C PRO A 101 21.18 -22.99 -7.99
N ALA A 102 21.42 -22.84 -6.69
CA ALA A 102 22.02 -23.88 -5.86
C ALA A 102 21.01 -25.02 -5.61
N ARG A 103 21.48 -26.25 -5.82
CA ARG A 103 20.80 -27.50 -5.43
C ARG A 103 20.84 -27.70 -3.90
N PRO A 104 19.85 -28.39 -3.30
CA PRO A 104 19.87 -28.73 -1.89
C PRO A 104 20.57 -30.08 -1.69
N ASP A 105 21.48 -30.20 -0.72
CA ASP A 105 21.72 -31.47 -0.04
C ASP A 105 22.51 -31.34 1.27
N SER A 106 22.09 -32.19 2.20
CA SER A 106 22.87 -32.82 3.28
C SER A 106 23.13 -32.06 4.60
N GLN A 107 22.19 -32.31 5.53
CA GLN A 107 22.37 -32.98 6.82
C GLN A 107 23.74 -32.86 7.53
N SER A 108 23.71 -32.36 8.76
CA SER A 108 24.54 -32.90 9.84
C SER A 108 23.88 -32.72 11.20
N ALA A 109 24.03 -33.77 11.99
CA ALA A 109 23.36 -34.06 13.24
C ALA A 109 23.93 -33.32 14.45
N VAL A 110 23.13 -33.40 15.52
CA VAL A 110 23.20 -32.86 16.88
C VAL A 110 24.47 -33.26 17.68
N PRO A 111 24.77 -32.65 18.84
CA PRO A 111 24.17 -33.13 20.10
C PRO A 111 23.74 -32.05 21.11
N GLU A 112 22.77 -32.44 21.94
CA GLU A 112 22.29 -31.78 23.17
C GLU A 112 23.42 -31.46 24.16
N PRO A 113 23.15 -30.53 25.10
CA PRO A 113 23.18 -30.99 26.50
C PRO A 113 21.99 -30.51 27.35
N ALA A 114 21.67 -31.36 28.32
CA ALA A 114 20.68 -31.20 29.38
C ALA A 114 20.95 -29.99 30.32
N GLY A 115 19.88 -29.47 30.92
CA GLY A 115 19.79 -28.25 31.77
C GLY A 115 20.48 -28.34 33.16
N PRO A 116 20.04 -27.61 34.22
CA PRO A 116 18.68 -27.13 34.50
C PRO A 116 18.56 -25.71 35.14
N ALA A 117 17.34 -25.39 35.59
CA ALA A 117 16.92 -24.27 36.46
C ALA A 117 16.87 -22.87 35.80
N GLY A 118 15.71 -22.23 35.68
CA GLY A 118 14.71 -22.04 36.72
C GLY A 118 14.59 -20.53 36.98
N ARG A 119 13.89 -19.81 36.09
CA ARG A 119 13.43 -18.46 36.38
C ARG A 119 11.94 -18.37 36.04
N THR A 120 11.18 -18.33 37.12
CA THR A 120 9.75 -18.03 37.20
C THR A 120 9.41 -16.80 36.38
N ARG A 121 8.82 -17.01 35.20
CA ARG A 121 8.18 -15.97 34.42
C ARG A 121 6.86 -15.66 35.11
N SER A 122 6.76 -14.50 35.73
CA SER A 122 5.49 -13.95 36.23
C SER A 122 4.44 -14.06 35.13
N GLY A 123 3.48 -14.95 35.33
CA GLY A 123 2.30 -15.10 34.50
C GLY A 123 1.45 -13.85 34.62
N ARG A 124 1.76 -12.84 33.80
CA ARG A 124 0.72 -11.91 33.36
C ARG A 124 -0.01 -12.66 32.26
N ALA A 125 -1.22 -13.12 32.55
CA ALA A 125 -2.11 -13.74 31.58
C ALA A 125 -2.05 -12.92 30.30
N ALA A 126 -1.53 -13.53 29.21
CA ALA A 126 -1.61 -12.95 27.89
C ALA A 126 -3.10 -12.95 27.54
N ALA A 127 -3.79 -11.85 27.87
CA ALA A 127 -5.11 -11.59 27.35
C ALA A 127 -5.03 -11.83 25.83
N SER A 128 -5.87 -12.73 25.33
CA SER A 128 -5.82 -13.16 23.94
C SER A 128 -5.81 -11.92 23.06
N SER A 129 -4.77 -11.78 22.24
CA SER A 129 -4.59 -10.66 21.32
C SER A 129 -5.69 -10.61 20.24
N ALA A 130 -6.56 -11.64 20.19
CA ALA A 130 -7.79 -11.68 19.41
C ALA A 130 -9.00 -10.99 20.08
N ALA A 131 -8.94 -10.65 21.37
CA ALA A 131 -10.06 -10.03 22.08
C ALA A 131 -10.41 -8.66 21.47
N PRO A 132 -11.71 -8.32 21.33
CA PRO A 132 -12.13 -7.01 20.83
C PRO A 132 -11.59 -5.87 21.70
N VAL A 133 -11.19 -4.77 21.07
CA VAL A 133 -10.56 -3.62 21.71
C VAL A 133 -11.45 -2.38 21.53
N PRO A 134 -11.90 -1.71 22.61
CA PRO A 134 -12.63 -0.46 22.49
C PRO A 134 -11.68 0.65 22.02
N ALA A 135 -12.09 1.40 21.00
CA ALA A 135 -11.32 2.53 20.48
C ALA A 135 -11.74 3.82 21.20
N GLU A 136 -10.90 4.31 22.11
CA GLU A 136 -11.15 5.56 22.86
C GLU A 136 -10.83 6.82 22.05
N SER A 137 -9.98 6.69 21.02
CA SER A 137 -9.49 7.77 20.17
C SER A 137 -9.40 7.36 18.70
N GLY A 138 -9.08 8.33 17.84
CA GLY A 138 -8.80 8.10 16.42
C GLY A 138 -10.05 7.96 15.56
N ALA A 139 -9.86 7.46 14.34
CA ALA A 139 -10.90 7.32 13.33
C ALA A 139 -11.99 6.30 13.74
N ALA A 140 -11.66 5.37 14.62
CA ALA A 140 -12.59 4.39 15.15
C ALA A 140 -13.19 4.77 16.51
N ARG A 141 -13.02 6.03 16.98
CA ARG A 141 -13.48 6.44 18.32
C ARG A 141 -14.94 6.05 18.57
N GLY A 142 -15.17 5.39 19.71
CA GLY A 142 -16.50 4.94 20.13
C GLY A 142 -16.93 3.59 19.52
N ARG A 143 -16.06 2.91 18.76
CA ARG A 143 -16.34 1.60 18.16
C ARG A 143 -15.55 0.50 18.86
N LEU A 144 -16.06 -0.72 18.79
CA LEU A 144 -15.35 -1.93 19.21
C LEU A 144 -14.62 -2.52 18.00
N LEU A 145 -13.29 -2.57 18.06
CA LEU A 145 -12.47 -3.10 16.98
C LEU A 145 -12.12 -4.58 17.23
N PRO A 146 -11.94 -5.40 16.18
CA PRO A 146 -11.38 -6.74 16.33
C PRO A 146 -9.99 -6.70 16.97
N GLY A 147 -9.61 -7.75 17.71
CA GLY A 147 -8.27 -7.88 18.24
C GLY A 147 -7.18 -7.88 17.16
N ALA A 148 -5.92 -7.67 17.54
CA ALA A 148 -4.80 -7.56 16.60
C ALA A 148 -4.58 -8.81 15.75
N ASP A 149 -4.93 -9.98 16.29
CA ASP A 149 -4.81 -11.27 15.60
C ASP A 149 -6.15 -11.79 15.05
N ALA A 150 -7.19 -10.96 15.03
CA ALA A 150 -8.49 -11.36 14.51
C ALA A 150 -8.44 -11.56 12.97
N PRO A 151 -8.94 -12.68 12.43
CA PRO A 151 -8.93 -12.94 11.00
C PRO A 151 -9.87 -12.00 10.21
N SER A 152 -10.80 -11.32 10.89
CA SER A 152 -11.70 -10.33 10.27
C SER A 152 -10.96 -9.19 9.57
N TRP A 153 -9.73 -8.86 9.97
CA TRP A 153 -8.91 -7.88 9.27
C TRP A 153 -8.62 -8.26 7.82
N GLU A 154 -8.61 -9.56 7.47
CA GLU A 154 -8.46 -10.06 6.11
C GLU A 154 -9.71 -9.78 5.25
N LYS A 155 -10.89 -9.66 5.88
CA LYS A 155 -12.17 -9.36 5.24
C LYS A 155 -12.40 -7.87 4.94
N VAL A 156 -11.50 -6.96 5.36
CA VAL A 156 -11.64 -5.53 5.02
C VAL A 156 -11.75 -5.36 3.49
N PRO A 157 -12.82 -4.74 2.98
CA PRO A 157 -13.08 -4.66 1.55
C PRO A 157 -11.93 -4.07 0.73
N LEU A 158 -11.73 -4.60 -0.48
CA LEU A 158 -10.59 -4.22 -1.33
C LEU A 158 -10.64 -2.74 -1.74
N HIS A 159 -11.82 -2.18 -2.02
CA HIS A 159 -11.95 -0.77 -2.41
C HIS A 159 -11.47 0.18 -1.30
N LEU A 160 -11.80 -0.13 -0.04
CA LEU A 160 -11.34 0.62 1.12
C LEU A 160 -9.82 0.58 1.28
N ARG A 161 -9.22 -0.60 1.10
CA ARG A 161 -7.75 -0.74 1.13
C ARG A 161 -7.09 0.06 0.01
N GLN A 162 -7.69 0.13 -1.17
CA GLN A 162 -7.19 0.92 -2.29
C GLN A 162 -7.31 2.43 -2.05
N GLN A 163 -8.42 2.89 -1.49
CA GLN A 163 -8.60 4.29 -1.08
C GLN A 163 -7.56 4.70 -0.03
N LEU A 164 -7.38 3.86 1.00
CA LEU A 164 -6.38 4.08 2.04
C LEU A 164 -4.95 4.12 1.47
N ARG A 165 -4.63 3.22 0.52
CA ARG A 165 -3.31 3.14 -0.12
C ARG A 165 -2.90 4.48 -0.73
N GLY A 166 -3.82 5.12 -1.48
CA GLY A 166 -3.55 6.39 -2.15
C GLY A 166 -3.21 7.50 -1.16
N ALA A 167 -4.05 7.67 -0.13
CA ALA A 167 -3.84 8.69 0.90
C ALA A 167 -2.58 8.41 1.73
N ALA A 168 -2.32 7.15 2.09
CA ALA A 168 -1.14 6.74 2.83
C ALA A 168 0.15 7.02 2.06
N TYR A 169 0.18 6.71 0.76
CA TYR A 169 1.34 6.98 -0.10
C TYR A 169 1.66 8.47 -0.19
N GLN A 170 0.64 9.31 -0.40
CA GLN A 170 0.79 10.77 -0.46
C GLN A 170 1.33 11.35 0.86
N LEU A 171 0.90 10.80 2.00
CA LEU A 171 1.34 11.28 3.31
C LEU A 171 2.83 10.98 3.58
N VAL A 172 3.34 9.84 3.11
CA VAL A 172 4.73 9.41 3.38
C VAL A 172 5.72 9.78 2.27
N THR A 173 5.27 10.44 1.20
CA THR A 173 6.12 10.79 0.04
C THR A 173 6.00 12.27 -0.32
N PRO A 174 6.90 13.15 0.17
CA PRO A 174 7.90 12.89 1.21
C PRO A 174 7.27 12.85 2.61
N VAL A 175 7.89 12.11 3.53
CA VAL A 175 7.53 12.12 4.96
C VAL A 175 7.73 13.53 5.50
N GLN A 176 6.74 14.07 6.20
CA GLN A 176 6.78 15.42 6.78
C GLN A 176 6.09 15.47 8.16
N GLY A 177 6.35 16.53 8.92
CA GLY A 177 5.61 16.84 10.15
C GLY A 177 5.82 15.83 11.30
N PRO A 178 4.79 15.58 12.13
CA PRO A 178 4.87 14.71 13.30
C PRO A 178 5.38 13.30 13.00
N LEU A 179 5.11 12.76 11.81
CA LEU A 179 5.54 11.42 11.40
C LEU A 179 7.07 11.25 11.30
N LYS A 180 7.85 12.35 11.21
CA LYS A 180 9.32 12.27 11.28
C LYS A 180 9.85 11.98 12.68
N LYS A 181 9.06 12.25 13.73
CA LYS A 181 9.52 12.13 15.12
C LYS A 181 9.82 10.66 15.46
N PRO A 182 10.89 10.37 16.23
CA PRO A 182 11.23 9.00 16.63
C PRO A 182 10.10 8.26 17.35
N GLU A 183 9.30 8.95 18.17
CA GLU A 183 8.15 8.34 18.85
C GLU A 183 7.10 7.78 17.87
N ASN A 184 6.99 8.34 16.67
CA ASN A 184 6.01 7.97 15.65
C ASN A 184 6.54 6.92 14.66
N ARG A 185 7.67 6.26 14.95
CA ARG A 185 8.25 5.23 14.08
C ARG A 185 7.29 4.07 13.79
N ARG A 186 6.56 3.59 14.80
CA ARG A 186 5.56 2.52 14.64
C ARG A 186 4.40 2.97 13.76
N LEU A 187 3.89 4.18 13.99
CA LEU A 187 2.82 4.78 13.20
C LEU A 187 3.25 4.95 11.74
N LEU A 188 4.43 5.53 11.50
CA LEU A 188 5.00 5.67 10.16
C LEU A 188 5.16 4.31 9.46
N SER A 189 5.57 3.27 10.18
CA SER A 189 5.64 1.90 9.65
C SER A 189 4.27 1.40 9.23
N ALA A 190 3.23 1.63 10.03
CA ALA A 190 1.85 1.25 9.70
C ALA A 190 1.31 2.03 8.49
N VAL A 191 1.55 3.34 8.38
CA VAL A 191 1.15 4.13 7.19
C VAL A 191 1.87 3.61 5.93
N ARG A 192 3.16 3.28 6.02
CA ARG A 192 3.89 2.67 4.89
C ARG A 192 3.36 1.29 4.53
N ALA A 193 2.94 0.49 5.52
CA ALA A 193 2.31 -0.80 5.28
C ALA A 193 0.97 -0.64 4.54
N ALA A 194 0.16 0.36 4.92
CA ALA A 194 -1.07 0.73 4.22
C ALA A 194 -0.80 1.13 2.76
N GLY A 195 0.23 1.97 2.52
CA GLY A 195 0.64 2.36 1.16
C GLY A 195 1.12 1.20 0.27
N ARG A 196 1.48 0.05 0.87
CA ARG A 196 1.83 -1.19 0.18
C ARG A 196 0.73 -2.25 0.19
N MET A 197 -0.43 -1.96 0.79
CA MET A 197 -1.53 -2.91 0.98
C MET A 197 -1.13 -4.21 1.72
N ARG A 198 -0.16 -4.13 2.64
CA ARG A 198 0.33 -5.29 3.43
C ARG A 198 0.18 -5.01 4.91
N MET A 199 -1.07 -4.89 5.37
CA MET A 199 -1.40 -4.55 6.74
C MET A 199 -1.71 -5.77 7.59
N THR A 200 -1.14 -5.81 8.79
CA THR A 200 -1.50 -6.73 9.87
C THR A 200 -2.61 -6.11 10.74
N GLY A 201 -3.32 -6.92 11.53
CA GLY A 201 -4.35 -6.40 12.44
C GLY A 201 -3.79 -5.42 13.49
N ALA A 202 -2.58 -5.66 14.00
CA ALA A 202 -1.89 -4.70 14.87
C ALA A 202 -1.66 -3.33 14.19
N GLN A 203 -1.36 -3.32 12.89
CA GLN A 203 -1.20 -2.08 12.13
C GLN A 203 -2.54 -1.40 11.85
N TRP A 204 -3.61 -2.17 11.60
CA TRP A 204 -4.96 -1.63 11.51
C TRP A 204 -5.39 -0.95 12.80
N LEU A 205 -5.26 -1.63 13.94
CA LEU A 205 -5.56 -1.06 15.26
C LEU A 205 -4.76 0.21 15.53
N LEU A 206 -3.46 0.20 15.22
CA LEU A 206 -2.63 1.39 15.42
C LEU A 206 -3.08 2.58 14.56
N LEU A 207 -3.47 2.37 13.31
CA LEU A 207 -3.94 3.46 12.44
C LEU A 207 -5.32 3.97 12.87
N LEU A 208 -6.23 3.06 13.21
CA LEU A 208 -7.62 3.39 13.53
C LEU A 208 -7.77 4.07 14.89
N THR A 209 -6.86 3.82 15.83
CA THR A 209 -6.89 4.43 17.17
C THR A 209 -5.97 5.65 17.31
N ALA A 210 -5.07 5.88 16.36
CA ALA A 210 -4.19 7.05 16.38
C ALA A 210 -4.99 8.35 16.22
N PRO A 211 -4.70 9.39 17.04
CA PRO A 211 -5.36 10.68 16.92
C PRO A 211 -4.94 11.38 15.62
N ARG A 212 -5.82 12.24 15.08
CA ARG A 212 -5.61 12.93 13.80
C ARG A 212 -4.29 13.71 13.76
N GLU A 213 -3.91 14.32 14.89
CA GLU A 213 -2.72 15.15 15.06
C GLU A 213 -1.42 14.34 14.90
N ALA A 214 -1.47 13.02 15.09
CA ALA A 214 -0.32 12.14 14.90
C ALA A 214 0.07 12.00 13.42
N PHE A 215 -0.87 12.24 12.51
CA PHE A 215 -0.65 12.19 11.05
C PHE A 215 -0.20 13.54 10.48
N GLY A 216 -0.55 14.65 11.14
CA GLY A 216 -0.22 15.99 10.65
C GLY A 216 -1.01 17.09 11.35
N SER A 217 -0.72 18.34 10.98
CA SER A 217 -1.44 19.49 11.54
C SER A 217 -2.92 19.52 11.12
N PRO A 218 -3.77 20.26 11.85
CA PRO A 218 -5.17 20.53 11.47
C PRO A 218 -5.34 20.97 10.01
N ARG A 219 -4.37 21.74 9.47
CA ARG A 219 -4.40 22.31 8.12
C ARG A 219 -3.84 21.38 7.03
N SER A 220 -3.28 20.23 7.37
CA SER A 220 -2.69 19.31 6.38
C SER A 220 -3.76 18.56 5.59
N GLN A 221 -3.90 18.89 4.30
CA GLN A 221 -4.81 18.17 3.39
C GLN A 221 -4.46 16.69 3.26
N ARG A 222 -3.18 16.33 3.21
CA ARG A 222 -2.71 14.94 3.13
C ARG A 222 -3.09 14.12 4.37
N ALA A 223 -2.96 14.73 5.56
CA ALA A 223 -3.37 14.07 6.80
C ALA A 223 -4.89 13.95 6.89
N ARG A 224 -5.63 14.97 6.44
CA ARG A 224 -7.09 14.93 6.35
C ARG A 224 -7.58 13.79 5.47
N ALA A 225 -7.06 13.68 4.24
CA ALA A 225 -7.45 12.63 3.30
C ALA A 225 -7.16 11.21 3.85
N LEU A 226 -6.05 11.01 4.55
CA LEU A 226 -5.77 9.74 5.22
C LEU A 226 -6.78 9.44 6.32
N TYR A 227 -7.08 10.44 7.15
CA TYR A 227 -7.98 10.28 8.29
C TYR A 227 -9.42 9.99 7.83
N GLU A 228 -9.91 10.70 6.82
CA GLU A 228 -11.23 10.44 6.21
C GLU A 228 -11.31 9.02 5.63
N ALA A 229 -10.24 8.53 4.98
CA ALA A 229 -10.18 7.15 4.51
C ALA A 229 -10.22 6.13 5.67
N LEU A 230 -9.58 6.43 6.80
CA LEU A 230 -9.62 5.58 7.99
C LEU A 230 -11.01 5.58 8.65
N GLU A 231 -11.70 6.73 8.69
CA GLU A 231 -13.08 6.82 9.20
C GLU A 231 -14.03 5.99 8.34
N HIS A 232 -13.86 6.02 7.02
CA HIS A 232 -14.67 5.22 6.11
C HIS A 232 -14.41 3.71 6.30
N VAL A 233 -13.15 3.31 6.48
CA VAL A 233 -12.80 1.92 6.84
C VAL A 233 -13.44 1.52 8.17
N ALA A 234 -13.37 2.39 9.18
CA ALA A 234 -13.93 2.14 10.49
C ALA A 234 -15.47 1.99 10.44
N ALA A 235 -16.15 2.78 9.62
CA ALA A 235 -17.59 2.72 9.43
C ALA A 235 -18.02 1.39 8.79
N GLU A 236 -17.51 1.08 7.61
CA GLU A 236 -17.95 -0.11 6.87
C GLU A 236 -17.49 -1.43 7.53
N HIS A 237 -16.28 -1.47 8.10
CA HIS A 237 -15.75 -2.72 8.63
C HIS A 237 -16.47 -3.18 9.92
N THR A 238 -16.86 -2.25 10.78
CA THR A 238 -17.59 -2.61 12.02
C THR A 238 -19.02 -3.03 11.73
N GLU A 239 -19.70 -2.40 10.76
CA GLU A 239 -21.06 -2.77 10.37
C GLU A 239 -21.13 -4.22 9.83
N HIS A 240 -20.14 -4.63 9.04
CA HIS A 240 -20.04 -6.02 8.58
C HIS A 240 -19.73 -7.01 9.69
N THR A 241 -18.93 -6.62 10.68
CA THR A 241 -18.56 -7.53 11.78
C THR A 241 -19.74 -7.76 12.73
N GLU A 242 -20.54 -6.73 13.00
CA GLU A 242 -21.77 -6.84 13.80
C GLU A 242 -22.84 -7.67 13.08
N SER A 243 -22.97 -7.51 11.76
CA SER A 243 -23.93 -8.28 10.95
C SER A 243 -23.58 -9.77 10.85
N ASP A 244 -22.29 -10.11 10.69
CA ASP A 244 -21.81 -11.49 10.70
C ASP A 244 -22.05 -12.15 12.08
N ALA A 245 -21.72 -11.44 13.17
CA ALA A 245 -21.88 -11.96 14.54
C ALA A 245 -23.36 -12.19 14.92
N GLY A 246 -24.27 -11.31 14.50
CA GLY A 246 -25.70 -11.48 14.75
C GLY A 246 -26.31 -12.67 14.01
N ARG A 247 -25.76 -13.02 12.83
CA ARG A 247 -26.21 -14.14 12.02
C ARG A 247 -25.72 -15.48 12.56
N GLU A 248 -24.45 -15.56 12.98
CA GLU A 248 -23.91 -16.76 13.65
C GLU A 248 -24.62 -17.07 14.98
N ALA A 249 -25.00 -16.04 15.74
CA ALA A 249 -25.75 -16.23 16.99
C ALA A 249 -27.18 -16.75 16.74
N ALA A 250 -27.83 -16.35 15.64
CA ALA A 250 -29.17 -16.81 15.29
C ALA A 250 -29.19 -18.27 14.81
N ASP A 251 -28.18 -18.68 14.02
CA ASP A 251 -28.05 -20.07 13.56
C ASP A 251 -27.83 -21.04 14.74
N HIS A 252 -27.03 -20.66 15.74
CA HIS A 252 -26.82 -21.47 16.94
C HIS A 252 -28.05 -21.57 17.86
N GLN A 253 -28.97 -20.59 17.83
CA GLN A 253 -30.23 -20.67 18.59
C GLN A 253 -31.30 -21.52 17.89
N GLY A 254 -31.28 -21.58 16.55
CA GLY A 254 -32.18 -22.45 15.78
C GLY A 254 -31.88 -23.94 15.93
N GLU A 255 -30.61 -24.31 16.08
CA GLU A 255 -30.18 -25.71 16.22
C GLU A 255 -30.46 -26.29 17.61
N ALA A 256 -30.47 -25.46 18.65
CA ALA A 256 -30.81 -25.87 20.01
C ALA A 256 -32.32 -26.09 20.26
N ALA A 257 -33.19 -25.60 19.37
CA ALA A 257 -34.65 -25.72 19.50
C ALA A 257 -35.24 -26.92 18.73
N ALA A 258 -34.41 -27.68 18.01
CA ALA A 258 -34.84 -28.80 17.14
C ALA A 258 -34.47 -30.20 17.67
N GLY A 259 -33.96 -30.31 18.91
CA GLY A 259 -33.65 -31.58 19.60
C GLY A 259 -34.47 -31.75 20.87
#